data_AF-Q8P601-F1
#
_entry.id   AF-Q8P601-F1
#
_cell.length_a   1.000
_cell.length_b   1.000
_cell.length_c   1.000
_cell.angle_alpha   90.00
_cell.angle_beta   90.00
_cell.angle_gamma   90.00
#
_symmetry.space_group_name_H-M   'P 1'
#
loop_
_entity.id
_entity.type
_entity.pdbx_description
1 polymer ?
#
loop_
_entity_poly.entity_id
_entity_poly.type
_entity_poly.pdbx_seq_one_letter_code
_entity_poly.pdbx_strand_id
1 'polypeptide(L)'
;MTALFPLLADLRGRAVLVVGGGRAAESATASLLQAGAVPLVGAPELTPALRGWAQSGQVRWLVGSFDPQWLALPDQPVWLTIAASDVPAVNAALRSVAGAQRLLTHEAAPAAAALPPIASEPPPPASRLTLTPGSVALVGAGPGDPGLLTRNAVRALRQAEVILYDRLVSPQILRLAQRAARCIEVGKSAQGHSTRQEQIHALMLEHARAGRRVVRLKGGDPFVFGRGGEELEFLHAHGIGFQVVPGITAAVACAAYAGIPLTHRDHAQSLRLITAHCKDSLDTLDWHALGQERQTLAFYMGVAGLDSIQQRLLQAGRAADTPFALVENGSRPEQRVVTGTLSQLAATARLHAVRSPALLILGDVAALSQSLHWFGAAPLTGQPAHSPIATPHAPTLAHAA
;
A
#
# COMPACT_ATOMS: atom_id res chain seq x y z
N MET A 1 -16.06 18.58 23.14
CA MET A 1 -15.37 17.27 23.05
C MET A 1 -14.67 17.04 24.37
N THR A 2 -15.09 16.03 25.14
CA THR A 2 -14.47 15.68 26.42
C THR A 2 -13.13 15.02 26.14
N ALA A 3 -12.03 15.61 26.57
CA ALA A 3 -10.71 14.99 26.44
C ALA A 3 -10.65 13.79 27.40
N LEU A 4 -10.47 12.58 26.87
CA LEU A 4 -10.27 11.36 27.65
C LEU A 4 -8.77 11.12 27.88
N PHE A 5 -8.42 10.63 29.07
CA PHE A 5 -7.05 10.21 29.38
C PHE A 5 -6.88 8.71 29.04
N PRO A 6 -5.88 8.32 28.23
CA PRO A 6 -5.67 6.92 27.88
C PRO A 6 -5.16 6.13 29.10
N LEU A 7 -5.83 5.03 29.42
CA LEU A 7 -5.47 4.11 30.51
C LEU A 7 -5.32 2.69 29.97
N LEU A 8 -4.23 2.01 30.31
CA LEU A 8 -4.07 0.57 30.13
C LEU A 8 -4.27 -0.12 31.47
N ALA A 9 -5.24 -1.04 31.55
CA ALA A 9 -5.57 -1.76 32.78
C ALA A 9 -5.20 -3.25 32.63
N ASP A 10 -4.51 -3.80 33.63
CA ASP A 10 -4.35 -5.26 33.76
C ASP A 10 -5.64 -5.83 34.34
N LEU A 11 -6.38 -6.59 33.52
CA LEU A 11 -7.66 -7.20 33.90
C LEU A 11 -7.55 -8.69 34.21
N ARG A 12 -6.34 -9.28 34.19
CA ARG A 12 -6.17 -10.72 34.40
C ARG A 12 -6.72 -11.15 35.76
N GLY A 13 -7.67 -12.09 35.75
CA GLY A 13 -8.35 -12.60 36.95
C GLY A 13 -9.29 -11.59 37.64
N ARG A 14 -9.52 -10.41 37.05
CA ARG A 14 -10.37 -9.37 37.65
C ARG A 14 -11.80 -9.44 37.11
N ALA A 15 -12.78 -9.26 38.00
CA ALA A 15 -14.17 -9.23 37.59
C ALA A 15 -14.53 -7.92 36.89
N VAL A 16 -15.24 -8.06 35.77
CA VAL A 16 -15.76 -6.93 34.98
C VAL A 16 -17.24 -7.16 34.71
N LEU A 17 -18.09 -6.22 35.16
CA LEU A 17 -19.53 -6.30 34.95
C LEU A 17 -19.90 -5.71 33.59
N VAL A 18 -20.47 -6.52 32.70
CA VAL A 18 -21.03 -6.11 31.41
C VAL A 18 -22.56 -6.11 31.53
N VAL A 19 -23.20 -4.95 31.38
CA VAL A 19 -24.67 -4.85 31.43
C VAL A 19 -25.21 -4.74 30.00
N GLY A 20 -25.98 -5.74 29.58
CA GLY A 20 -26.46 -5.92 28.22
C GLY A 20 -26.19 -7.32 27.70
N GLY A 21 -27.08 -7.82 26.82
CA GLY A 21 -26.99 -9.17 26.27
C GLY A 21 -26.92 -9.24 24.74
N GLY A 22 -26.83 -8.08 24.09
CA GLY A 22 -26.76 -7.95 22.62
C GLY A 22 -25.34 -8.00 22.05
N ARG A 23 -25.19 -7.63 20.78
CA ARG A 23 -23.90 -7.69 20.06
C ARG A 23 -22.80 -6.82 20.64
N ALA A 24 -23.16 -5.66 21.21
CA ALA A 24 -22.20 -4.78 21.88
C ALA A 24 -21.60 -5.46 23.13
N ALA A 25 -22.44 -6.12 23.92
CA ALA A 25 -22.01 -6.89 25.08
C ALA A 25 -21.17 -8.11 24.68
N GLU A 26 -21.55 -8.81 23.61
CA GLU A 26 -20.78 -9.93 23.07
C GLU A 26 -19.36 -9.52 22.65
N SER A 27 -19.24 -8.43 21.87
CA SER A 27 -17.94 -7.91 21.42
C SER A 27 -17.06 -7.45 22.59
N ALA A 28 -17.65 -6.75 23.57
CA ALA A 28 -16.95 -6.33 24.77
C ALA A 28 -16.48 -7.55 25.60
N THR A 29 -17.35 -8.55 25.77
CA THR A 29 -17.05 -9.78 26.52
C THR A 29 -15.94 -10.59 25.86
N ALA A 30 -15.93 -10.71 24.53
CA ALA A 30 -14.84 -11.36 23.80
C ALA A 30 -13.48 -10.70 24.07
N SER A 31 -13.44 -9.37 24.06
CA SER A 31 -12.22 -8.59 24.33
C SER A 31 -11.75 -8.78 25.78
N LEU A 32 -12.68 -8.83 26.73
CA LEU A 32 -12.39 -9.09 28.14
C LEU A 32 -11.80 -10.50 28.38
N LEU A 33 -12.36 -11.53 27.73
CA LEU A 33 -11.83 -12.90 27.79
C LEU A 33 -10.41 -12.98 27.24
N GLN A 34 -10.12 -12.29 26.13
CA GLN A 34 -8.75 -12.21 25.58
C GLN A 34 -7.77 -11.50 26.52
N ALA A 35 -8.25 -10.51 27.28
CA ALA A 35 -7.48 -9.82 28.32
C ALA A 35 -7.32 -10.65 29.62
N GLY A 36 -7.91 -11.85 29.69
CA GLY A 36 -7.87 -12.72 30.85
C GLY A 36 -8.77 -12.26 32.01
N ALA A 37 -9.73 -11.37 31.76
CA ALA A 37 -10.70 -10.93 32.76
C ALA A 37 -11.71 -12.04 33.11
N VAL A 38 -12.49 -11.81 34.16
CA VAL A 38 -13.62 -12.66 34.56
C VAL A 38 -14.93 -11.90 34.30
N PRO A 39 -15.57 -12.07 33.13
CA PRO A 39 -16.75 -11.30 32.78
C PRO A 39 -17.98 -11.77 33.55
N LEU A 40 -18.70 -10.81 34.12
CA LEU A 40 -20.03 -10.97 34.70
C LEU A 40 -21.01 -10.31 33.73
N VAL A 41 -21.90 -11.07 33.09
CA VAL A 41 -22.81 -10.53 32.07
C VAL A 41 -24.21 -10.44 32.64
N GLY A 42 -24.70 -9.21 32.85
CA GLY A 42 -26.02 -8.92 33.39
C GLY A 42 -27.02 -8.56 32.31
N ALA A 43 -27.98 -9.45 32.05
CA ALA A 43 -29.02 -9.23 31.06
C ALA A 43 -30.21 -10.21 31.24
N PRO A 44 -31.43 -9.83 30.84
CA PRO A 44 -32.58 -10.73 30.85
C PRO A 44 -32.42 -11.85 29.81
N GLU A 45 -31.82 -11.55 28.66
CA GLU A 45 -31.56 -12.48 27.58
C GLU A 45 -30.12 -12.32 27.07
N LEU A 46 -29.53 -13.41 26.57
CA LEU A 46 -28.18 -13.43 26.00
C LEU A 46 -28.22 -13.90 24.54
N THR A 47 -27.29 -13.39 23.72
CA THR A 47 -26.98 -13.95 22.40
C THR A 47 -26.51 -15.41 22.50
N PRO A 48 -26.59 -16.20 21.41
CA PRO A 48 -26.09 -17.57 21.40
C PRO A 48 -24.62 -17.71 21.83
N ALA A 49 -23.75 -16.76 21.45
CA ALA A 49 -22.34 -16.79 21.82
C ALA A 49 -22.13 -16.55 23.33
N LEU A 50 -22.77 -15.53 23.89
CA LEU A 50 -22.74 -15.24 25.32
C LEU A 50 -23.29 -16.41 26.14
N ARG A 51 -24.38 -17.05 25.68
CA ARG A 51 -24.94 -18.25 26.30
C ARG A 51 -23.95 -19.42 26.25
N GLY A 52 -23.25 -19.62 25.14
CA GLY A 52 -22.19 -20.62 25.00
C GLY A 52 -21.07 -20.43 26.01
N TRP A 53 -20.58 -19.19 26.19
CA TRP A 53 -19.56 -18.88 27.19
C TRP A 53 -20.07 -19.03 28.63
N ALA A 54 -21.35 -18.77 28.89
CA ALA A 54 -21.94 -18.98 30.21
C ALA A 54 -22.03 -20.48 30.54
N GLN A 55 -22.41 -21.31 29.56
CA GLN A 55 -22.51 -22.77 29.71
C GLN A 55 -21.14 -23.43 29.89
N SER A 56 -20.09 -22.90 29.26
CA SER A 56 -18.71 -23.38 29.43
C SER A 56 -18.03 -22.87 30.71
N GLY A 57 -18.70 -22.02 31.50
CA GLY A 57 -18.16 -21.42 32.72
C GLY A 57 -17.13 -20.31 32.49
N GLN A 58 -17.01 -19.80 31.25
CA GLN A 58 -16.09 -18.71 30.92
C GLN A 58 -16.62 -17.33 31.35
N VAL A 59 -17.95 -17.18 31.46
CA VAL A 59 -18.60 -15.97 31.98
C VAL A 59 -19.68 -16.35 32.98
N ARG A 60 -19.96 -15.46 33.95
CA ARG A 60 -21.08 -15.63 34.87
C ARG A 60 -22.28 -14.84 34.38
N TRP A 61 -23.38 -15.51 34.11
CA TRP A 61 -24.63 -14.85 33.73
C TRP A 61 -25.41 -14.39 34.98
N LEU A 62 -25.71 -13.10 35.05
CA LEU A 62 -26.60 -12.49 36.04
C LEU A 62 -27.94 -12.21 35.34
N VAL A 63 -28.93 -13.05 35.62
CA VAL A 63 -30.23 -13.01 34.93
C VAL A 63 -31.07 -11.85 35.46
N GLY A 64 -31.50 -10.94 34.58
CA GLY A 64 -32.43 -9.87 34.90
C GLY A 64 -32.05 -8.50 34.35
N SER A 65 -32.79 -7.47 34.74
CA SER A 65 -32.39 -6.07 34.53
C SER A 65 -31.31 -5.66 35.54
N PHE A 66 -30.54 -4.61 35.23
CA PHE A 66 -29.46 -4.13 36.09
C PHE A 66 -29.88 -3.94 37.54
N ASP A 67 -29.18 -4.64 38.44
CA ASP A 67 -29.30 -4.51 39.89
C ASP A 67 -27.99 -3.95 40.47
N PRO A 68 -28.04 -2.85 41.26
CA PRO A 68 -26.87 -2.31 41.97
C PRO A 68 -26.09 -3.33 42.80
N GLN A 69 -26.73 -4.40 43.29
CA GLN A 69 -26.07 -5.46 44.06
C GLN A 69 -25.03 -6.24 43.25
N TRP A 70 -25.13 -6.24 41.92
CA TRP A 70 -24.15 -6.89 41.03
C TRP A 70 -22.75 -6.25 41.09
N LEU A 71 -22.64 -5.02 41.61
CA LEU A 71 -21.37 -4.32 41.81
C LEU A 71 -20.69 -4.69 43.13
N ALA A 72 -21.44 -5.24 44.09
CA ALA A 72 -21.00 -5.51 45.46
C ALA A 72 -21.01 -7.01 45.77
N LEU A 73 -20.58 -7.85 44.82
CA LEU A 73 -20.51 -9.30 45.02
C LEU A 73 -19.45 -9.65 46.09
N PRO A 74 -19.82 -10.35 47.18
CA PRO A 74 -18.91 -10.60 48.32
C PRO A 74 -17.63 -11.36 47.94
N ASP A 75 -17.76 -12.32 47.02
CA ASP A 75 -16.65 -13.21 46.63
C ASP A 75 -15.82 -12.66 45.47
N GLN A 76 -16.26 -11.57 44.83
CA GLN A 76 -15.62 -11.07 43.61
C GLN A 76 -15.85 -9.56 43.39
N PRO A 77 -14.95 -8.69 43.87
CA PRO A 77 -15.11 -7.24 43.68
C PRO A 77 -15.01 -6.88 42.20
N VAL A 78 -15.96 -6.07 41.73
CA VAL A 78 -15.98 -5.57 40.36
C VAL A 78 -14.96 -4.45 40.22
N TRP A 79 -14.11 -4.51 39.19
CA TRP A 79 -13.05 -3.51 38.95
C TRP A 79 -13.39 -2.51 37.85
N LEU A 80 -14.24 -2.93 36.92
CA LEU A 80 -14.63 -2.17 35.74
C LEU A 80 -16.06 -2.56 35.38
N THR A 81 -16.81 -1.60 34.85
CA THR A 81 -18.13 -1.86 34.31
C THR A 81 -18.19 -1.49 32.83
N ILE A 82 -19.01 -2.20 32.06
CA ILE A 82 -19.27 -1.94 30.65
C ILE A 82 -20.78 -1.75 30.47
N ALA A 83 -21.16 -0.56 30.02
CA ALA A 83 -22.52 -0.23 29.62
C ALA A 83 -22.73 -0.66 28.15
N ALA A 84 -23.48 -1.74 27.94
CA ALA A 84 -23.68 -2.36 26.63
C ALA A 84 -25.14 -2.77 26.37
N SER A 85 -26.09 -2.15 27.08
CA SER A 85 -27.52 -2.35 26.88
C SER A 85 -28.04 -1.49 25.75
N ASP A 86 -29.01 -2.00 24.98
CA ASP A 86 -29.75 -1.20 23.99
C ASP A 86 -30.74 -0.22 24.65
N VAL A 87 -30.92 -0.29 25.98
CA VAL A 87 -31.79 0.61 26.76
C VAL A 87 -30.93 1.71 27.39
N PRO A 88 -31.00 2.97 26.91
CA PRO A 88 -30.14 4.06 27.41
C PRO A 88 -30.33 4.34 28.91
N ALA A 89 -31.54 4.15 29.44
CA ALA A 89 -31.83 4.31 30.85
C ALA A 89 -31.04 3.33 31.73
N VAL A 90 -30.85 2.09 31.27
CA VAL A 90 -30.05 1.07 31.97
C VAL A 90 -28.57 1.46 32.00
N ASN A 91 -28.03 1.93 30.86
CA ASN A 91 -26.66 2.39 30.78
C ASN A 91 -26.41 3.63 31.66
N ALA A 92 -27.37 4.55 31.73
CA ALA A 92 -27.31 5.71 32.62
C ALA A 92 -27.34 5.31 34.11
N ALA A 93 -28.21 4.35 34.47
CA ALA A 93 -28.30 3.82 35.82
C ALA A 93 -26.98 3.15 36.26
N LEU A 94 -26.40 2.29 35.41
CA LEU A 94 -25.10 1.67 35.67
C LEU A 94 -24.01 2.72 35.92
N ARG A 95 -23.90 3.73 35.05
CA ARG A 95 -22.88 4.80 35.19
C ARG A 95 -23.03 5.58 36.50
N SER A 96 -24.27 5.91 36.88
CA SER A 96 -24.55 6.63 38.12
C SER A 96 -24.10 5.83 39.36
N VAL A 97 -24.53 4.56 39.43
CA VAL A 97 -24.21 3.69 40.58
C VAL A 97 -22.73 3.33 40.62
N ALA A 98 -22.13 2.98 39.48
CA ALA A 98 -20.70 2.69 39.38
C ALA A 98 -19.84 3.91 39.77
N GLY A 99 -20.22 5.11 39.31
CA GLY A 99 -19.55 6.36 39.67
C GLY A 99 -19.60 6.66 41.17
N ALA A 100 -20.74 6.43 41.82
CA ALA A 100 -20.88 6.58 43.28
C ALA A 100 -19.95 5.63 44.06
N GLN A 101 -19.63 4.46 43.49
CA GLN A 101 -18.69 3.48 44.05
C GLN A 101 -17.25 3.65 43.55
N ARG A 102 -16.94 4.72 42.81
CA ARG A 102 -15.62 4.99 42.21
C ARG A 102 -15.15 3.94 41.21
N LEU A 103 -16.09 3.24 40.55
CA LEU A 103 -15.81 2.30 39.47
C LEU A 103 -15.82 3.02 38.12
N LEU A 104 -14.83 2.71 37.28
CA LEU A 104 -14.79 3.20 35.91
C LEU A 104 -15.83 2.45 35.06
N THR A 105 -16.59 3.19 34.26
CA THR A 105 -17.55 2.63 33.30
C THR A 105 -17.10 2.94 31.87
N HIS A 106 -16.94 1.89 31.07
CA HIS A 106 -16.75 2.00 29.63
C HIS A 106 -18.11 1.90 28.92
N GLU A 107 -18.37 2.75 27.94
CA GLU A 107 -19.55 2.66 27.10
C GLU A 107 -19.20 1.85 25.86
N ALA A 108 -19.83 0.69 25.70
CA ALA A 108 -19.57 -0.17 24.55
C ALA A 108 -20.05 0.54 23.29
N ALA A 109 -19.14 0.82 22.37
CA ALA A 109 -19.50 1.36 21.08
C ALA A 109 -20.35 0.33 20.30
N PRO A 110 -21.35 0.76 19.50
CA PRO A 110 -21.96 -0.13 18.52
C PRO A 110 -20.86 -0.69 17.61
N ALA A 111 -20.98 -1.93 17.13
CA ALA A 111 -19.91 -2.66 16.44
C ALA A 111 -19.25 -1.90 15.26
N ALA A 112 -19.92 -0.88 14.70
CA ALA A 112 -19.40 0.00 13.65
C ALA A 112 -18.41 1.10 14.15
N ALA A 113 -18.36 1.36 15.46
CA ALA A 113 -17.54 2.40 16.09
C ALA A 113 -16.57 1.84 17.16
N ALA A 114 -16.38 0.51 17.17
CA ALA A 114 -15.40 -0.13 18.03
C ALA A 114 -14.02 0.50 17.78
N LEU A 115 -13.37 0.97 18.85
CA LEU A 115 -11.97 1.34 18.85
C LEU A 115 -11.17 0.22 18.18
N PRO A 116 -10.16 0.54 17.36
CA PRO A 116 -9.35 -0.49 16.72
C PRO A 116 -8.82 -1.42 17.81
N PRO A 117 -8.86 -2.75 17.62
CA PRO A 117 -8.26 -3.66 18.58
C PRO A 117 -6.81 -3.20 18.78
N ILE A 118 -6.43 -2.91 20.03
CA ILE A 118 -5.02 -2.76 20.37
C ILE A 118 -4.44 -4.14 20.09
N ALA A 119 -3.82 -4.28 18.92
CA ALA A 119 -3.34 -5.55 18.43
C ALA A 119 -2.36 -6.14 19.44
N SER A 120 -2.83 -7.12 20.22
CA SER A 120 -1.97 -8.17 20.75
C SER A 120 -1.66 -9.12 19.60
N GLU A 121 -0.96 -8.63 18.56
CA GLU A 121 -0.21 -9.55 17.71
C GLU A 121 0.85 -10.16 18.65
N PRO A 122 0.84 -11.48 18.93
CA PRO A 122 2.03 -12.11 19.47
C PRO A 122 3.19 -11.73 18.54
N PRO A 123 4.40 -11.43 19.06
CA PRO A 123 5.51 -11.07 18.19
C PRO A 123 5.61 -12.16 17.13
N PRO A 124 5.52 -11.79 15.83
CA PRO A 124 5.58 -12.79 14.78
C PRO A 124 6.87 -13.60 15.00
N PRO A 125 6.85 -14.93 14.81
CA PRO A 125 8.05 -15.74 14.95
C PRO A 125 9.18 -15.04 14.21
N ALA A 126 10.32 -14.83 14.89
CA ALA A 126 11.42 -13.97 14.48
C ALA A 126 11.47 -13.84 12.96
N SER A 127 10.97 -12.72 12.43
CA SER A 127 10.71 -12.63 10.99
C SER A 127 12.02 -12.94 10.28
N ARG A 128 12.00 -13.81 9.27
CA ARG A 128 13.17 -14.14 8.44
C ARG A 128 13.79 -12.93 7.70
N LEU A 129 13.32 -11.72 8.01
CA LEU A 129 13.68 -10.45 7.39
C LEU A 129 14.27 -9.44 8.39
N THR A 130 14.63 -9.88 9.60
CA THR A 130 15.38 -9.06 10.55
C THR A 130 16.76 -8.76 9.97
N LEU A 131 17.08 -7.48 9.81
CA LEU A 131 18.38 -7.02 9.33
C LEU A 131 19.42 -7.25 10.41
N THR A 132 20.34 -8.20 10.19
CA THR A 132 21.45 -8.46 11.11
C THR A 132 22.52 -7.37 10.98
N PRO A 133 23.24 -7.02 12.05
CA PRO A 133 24.42 -6.17 11.96
C PRO A 133 25.41 -6.68 10.90
N GLY A 134 25.93 -5.77 10.08
CA GLY A 134 26.87 -6.10 8.99
C GLY A 134 26.25 -6.77 7.77
N SER A 135 24.93 -6.68 7.60
CA SER A 135 24.21 -7.20 6.43
C SER A 135 23.60 -6.10 5.56
N VAL A 136 23.25 -6.47 4.33
CA VAL A 136 22.61 -5.58 3.35
C VAL A 136 21.23 -6.12 2.96
N ALA A 137 20.19 -5.30 3.06
CA ALA A 137 18.89 -5.60 2.45
C ALA A 137 18.73 -4.82 1.14
N LEU A 138 18.51 -5.53 0.03
CA LEU A 138 18.09 -4.96 -1.24
C LEU A 138 16.57 -4.78 -1.21
N VAL A 139 16.07 -3.55 -1.22
CA VAL A 139 14.66 -3.24 -0.98
C VAL A 139 14.05 -2.51 -2.15
N GLY A 140 12.94 -3.03 -2.69
CA GLY A 140 12.11 -2.36 -3.66
C GLY A 140 11.26 -1.26 -3.04
N ALA A 141 11.44 -0.02 -3.49
CA ALA A 141 10.72 1.16 -3.05
C ALA A 141 9.35 1.31 -3.72
N GLY A 142 9.08 0.54 -4.77
CA GLY A 142 7.94 0.78 -5.64
C GLY A 142 8.14 1.96 -6.60
N PRO A 143 7.13 2.28 -7.42
CA PRO A 143 7.20 3.32 -8.46
C PRO A 143 7.26 4.78 -7.92
N GLY A 144 6.78 5.03 -6.71
CA GLY A 144 6.77 6.37 -6.12
C GLY A 144 5.81 6.56 -4.93
N ASP A 145 4.59 6.04 -5.04
CA ASP A 145 3.59 6.10 -3.97
C ASP A 145 4.06 5.34 -2.72
N PRO A 146 4.20 6.00 -1.54
CA PRO A 146 4.54 5.33 -0.30
C PRO A 146 3.56 4.22 0.12
N GLY A 147 2.29 4.31 -0.30
CA GLY A 147 1.28 3.29 -0.05
C GLY A 147 1.56 1.96 -0.76
N LEU A 148 2.41 1.96 -1.78
CA LEU A 148 2.83 0.77 -2.52
C LEU A 148 4.07 0.07 -1.93
N LEU A 149 4.64 0.60 -0.84
CA LEU A 149 5.68 -0.10 -0.10
C LEU A 149 5.11 -1.35 0.55
N THR A 150 5.84 -2.46 0.44
CA THR A 150 5.50 -3.68 1.17
C THR A 150 5.71 -3.46 2.67
N ARG A 151 4.95 -4.19 3.51
CA ARG A 151 5.18 -4.20 4.97
C ARG A 151 6.64 -4.56 5.32
N ASN A 152 7.27 -5.40 4.50
CA ASN A 152 8.67 -5.81 4.67
C ASN A 152 9.64 -4.68 4.32
N ALA A 153 9.35 -3.87 3.30
CA ALA A 153 10.16 -2.69 2.97
C ALA A 153 10.13 -1.68 4.12
N VAL A 154 8.94 -1.40 4.67
CA VAL A 154 8.78 -0.52 5.84
C VAL A 154 9.56 -1.05 7.06
N ARG A 155 9.49 -2.37 7.33
CA ARG A 155 10.26 -3.00 8.41
C ARG A 155 11.76 -2.86 8.20
N ALA A 156 12.26 -3.04 6.97
CA ALA A 156 13.68 -2.90 6.65
C ALA A 156 14.15 -1.45 6.86
N LEU A 157 13.39 -0.47 6.36
CA LEU A 157 13.69 0.96 6.51
C LEU A 157 13.76 1.40 7.98
N ARG A 158 12.91 0.83 8.84
CA ARG A 158 12.92 1.11 10.29
C ARG A 158 14.12 0.51 11.03
N GLN A 159 14.72 -0.54 10.50
CA GLN A 159 15.90 -1.21 11.10
C GLN A 159 17.24 -0.67 10.57
N ALA A 160 17.21 -0.02 9.40
CA ALA A 160 18.40 0.38 8.65
C ALA A 160 19.16 1.55 9.26
N GLU A 161 20.42 1.37 9.62
CA GLU A 161 21.29 2.44 10.11
C GLU A 161 21.85 3.30 8.95
N VAL A 162 21.99 2.68 7.78
CA VAL A 162 22.38 3.37 6.54
C VAL A 162 21.42 2.98 5.42
N ILE A 163 20.97 3.98 4.66
CA ILE A 163 20.09 3.79 3.52
C ILE A 163 20.78 4.37 2.28
N LEU A 164 21.20 3.52 1.36
CA LEU A 164 21.70 3.90 0.04
C LEU A 164 20.53 3.88 -0.94
N TYR A 165 20.12 5.03 -1.48
CA TYR A 165 18.90 5.12 -2.29
C TYR A 165 19.13 5.76 -3.66
N ASP A 166 18.38 5.30 -4.67
CA ASP A 166 18.41 5.91 -6.00
C ASP A 166 17.62 7.22 -6.04
N ARG A 167 18.00 8.14 -6.94
CA ARG A 167 17.29 9.41 -7.19
C ARG A 167 15.76 9.29 -7.37
N LEU A 168 15.29 8.18 -7.94
CA LEU A 168 13.86 7.98 -8.18
C LEU A 168 13.07 7.69 -6.90
N VAL A 169 13.71 7.39 -5.78
CA VAL A 169 13.01 7.19 -4.50
C VAL A 169 12.48 8.53 -3.99
N SER A 170 11.18 8.57 -3.64
CA SER A 170 10.55 9.80 -3.18
C SER A 170 11.00 10.18 -1.75
N PRO A 171 11.09 11.47 -1.42
CA PRO A 171 11.38 11.91 -0.04
C PRO A 171 10.36 11.38 0.98
N GLN A 172 9.11 11.15 0.55
CA GLN A 172 8.06 10.61 1.40
C GLN A 172 8.39 9.20 1.89
N ILE A 173 9.00 8.35 1.05
CA ILE A 173 9.46 7.01 1.41
C ILE A 173 10.60 7.10 2.43
N LEU A 174 11.57 8.00 2.22
CA LEU A 174 12.71 8.18 3.13
C LEU A 174 12.27 8.62 4.53
N ARG A 175 11.16 9.37 4.66
CA ARG A 175 10.59 9.75 5.97
C ARG A 175 10.07 8.57 6.79
N LEU A 176 9.88 7.38 6.20
CA LEU A 176 9.48 6.17 6.91
C LEU A 176 10.67 5.45 7.58
N ALA A 177 11.89 5.85 7.25
CA ALA A 177 13.10 5.36 7.89
C ALA A 177 13.18 5.78 9.36
N GLN A 178 14.03 5.10 10.14
CA GLN A 178 14.35 5.56 11.48
C GLN A 178 15.02 6.95 11.44
N ARG A 179 14.71 7.82 12.41
CA ARG A 179 15.23 9.21 12.46
C ARG A 179 16.75 9.31 12.47
N ALA A 180 17.44 8.32 13.02
CA ALA A 180 18.90 8.29 13.10
C ALA A 180 19.57 7.66 11.86
N ALA A 181 18.80 7.14 10.90
CA ALA A 181 19.36 6.53 9.70
C ALA A 181 20.12 7.57 8.86
N ARG A 182 21.33 7.20 8.42
CA ARG A 182 22.07 7.98 7.43
C ARG A 182 21.56 7.64 6.03
N CYS A 183 20.87 8.58 5.39
CA CYS A 183 20.42 8.45 4.01
C CYS A 183 21.47 9.01 3.04
N ILE A 184 21.90 8.21 2.08
CA ILE A 184 22.92 8.55 1.07
C ILE A 184 22.30 8.35 -0.30
N GLU A 185 22.12 9.44 -1.06
CA GLU A 185 21.70 9.35 -2.46
C GLU A 185 22.84 8.74 -3.27
N VAL A 186 22.52 7.70 -4.04
CA VAL A 186 23.42 7.10 -5.02
C VAL A 186 22.81 7.29 -6.42
N GLY A 187 23.59 7.78 -7.37
CA GLY A 187 23.06 8.15 -8.69
C GLY A 187 23.96 9.09 -9.48
N LYS A 188 23.47 9.57 -10.62
CA LYS A 188 24.21 10.45 -11.54
C LYS A 188 24.46 11.83 -10.93
N SER A 189 25.51 11.98 -10.13
CA SER A 189 26.18 13.26 -9.89
C SER A 189 27.14 13.50 -11.05
N ALA A 190 27.14 14.72 -11.60
CA ALA A 190 27.76 15.05 -12.89
C ALA A 190 29.30 15.07 -12.91
N GLN A 191 30.00 14.45 -11.95
CA GLN A 191 31.45 14.53 -11.82
C GLN A 191 32.04 13.20 -11.30
N GLY A 192 32.82 12.51 -12.14
CA GLY A 192 33.68 11.37 -11.74
C GLY A 192 33.58 10.12 -12.63
N HIS A 193 34.72 9.69 -13.18
CA HIS A 193 34.87 8.60 -14.16
C HIS A 193 35.04 7.17 -13.58
N SER A 194 34.96 6.96 -12.26
CA SER A 194 34.81 5.60 -11.72
C SER A 194 33.41 5.09 -12.02
N THR A 195 33.31 3.84 -12.47
CA THR A 195 32.04 3.20 -12.83
C THR A 195 31.09 3.28 -11.65
N ARG A 196 30.03 4.09 -11.77
CA ARG A 196 29.04 4.42 -10.73
C ARG A 196 28.55 3.23 -9.90
N GLN A 197 28.56 2.03 -10.49
CA GLN A 197 28.21 0.79 -9.81
C GLN A 197 29.26 0.34 -8.79
N GLU A 198 30.54 0.47 -9.10
CA GLU A 198 31.65 0.16 -8.19
C GLU A 198 31.63 1.05 -6.95
N GLN A 199 31.23 2.31 -7.10
CA GLN A 199 31.06 3.22 -5.96
C GLN A 199 29.92 2.77 -5.04
N ILE A 200 28.78 2.36 -5.61
CA ILE A 200 27.65 1.80 -4.84
C ILE A 200 28.09 0.53 -4.12
N HIS A 201 28.80 -0.36 -4.83
CA HIS A 201 29.37 -1.59 -4.29
C HIS A 201 30.33 -1.31 -3.12
N ALA A 202 31.25 -0.37 -3.29
CA ALA A 202 32.19 0.06 -2.27
C ALA A 202 31.48 0.62 -1.03
N LEU A 203 30.47 1.47 -1.20
CA LEU A 203 29.68 2.02 -0.09
C LEU A 203 28.89 0.95 0.67
N MET A 204 28.28 -0.01 -0.03
CA MET A 204 27.60 -1.15 0.60
C MET A 204 28.59 -1.97 1.42
N LEU A 205 29.76 -2.29 0.84
CA LEU A 205 30.79 -3.08 1.50
C LEU A 205 31.38 -2.38 2.72
N GLU A 206 31.70 -1.09 2.59
CA GLU A 206 32.25 -0.27 3.68
C GLU A 206 31.31 -0.29 4.90
N HIS A 207 30.03 0.03 4.69
CA HIS A 207 29.08 0.10 5.79
C HIS A 207 28.73 -1.26 6.37
N ALA A 208 28.63 -2.31 5.54
CA ALA A 208 28.42 -3.67 6.02
C ALA A 208 29.62 -4.18 6.84
N ARG A 209 30.86 -3.94 6.40
CA ARG A 209 32.07 -4.31 7.17
C ARG A 209 32.20 -3.52 8.48
N ALA A 210 31.67 -2.31 8.53
CA ALA A 210 31.56 -1.53 9.77
C ALA A 210 30.45 -2.05 10.72
N GLY A 211 29.82 -3.20 10.42
CA GLY A 211 28.79 -3.82 11.26
C GLY A 211 27.42 -3.16 11.16
N ARG A 212 27.20 -2.24 10.23
CA ARG A 212 25.93 -1.50 10.11
C ARG A 212 24.87 -2.32 9.39
N ARG A 213 23.61 -2.12 9.76
CA ARG A 213 22.44 -2.59 9.01
C ARG A 213 22.21 -1.69 7.81
N VAL A 214 22.54 -2.17 6.61
CA VAL A 214 22.45 -1.38 5.37
C VAL A 214 21.18 -1.73 4.61
N VAL A 215 20.45 -0.72 4.15
CA VAL A 215 19.40 -0.88 3.15
C VAL A 215 19.86 -0.24 1.85
N ARG A 216 19.84 -1.02 0.77
CA ARG A 216 19.96 -0.55 -0.61
C ARG A 216 18.56 -0.41 -1.18
N LEU A 217 18.04 0.81 -1.17
CA LEU A 217 16.66 1.13 -1.57
C LEU A 217 16.62 1.50 -3.07
N LYS A 218 15.90 0.71 -3.85
CA LYS A 218 15.87 0.79 -5.32
C LYS A 218 14.47 1.15 -5.80
N GLY A 219 14.35 2.00 -6.82
CA GLY A 219 13.06 2.32 -7.42
C GLY A 219 12.42 1.08 -8.06
N GLY A 220 11.10 0.92 -7.91
CA GLY A 220 10.37 -0.24 -8.41
C GLY A 220 10.73 -1.52 -7.65
N ASP A 221 11.17 -2.53 -8.40
CA ASP A 221 11.61 -3.82 -7.87
C ASP A 221 13.13 -4.02 -8.09
N PRO A 222 13.89 -4.60 -7.12
CA PRO A 222 15.32 -4.78 -7.26
C PRO A 222 15.77 -5.63 -8.45
N PHE A 223 14.95 -6.58 -8.89
CA PHE A 223 15.29 -7.56 -9.93
C PHE A 223 14.65 -7.27 -11.30
N VAL A 224 13.73 -6.31 -11.39
CA VAL A 224 13.19 -5.86 -12.69
C VAL A 224 13.97 -4.64 -13.18
N PHE A 225 14.95 -4.88 -14.05
CA PHE A 225 15.84 -3.84 -14.63
C PHE A 225 16.57 -2.95 -13.61
N GLY A 226 16.64 -3.40 -12.35
CA GLY A 226 17.27 -2.67 -11.24
C GLY A 226 18.75 -2.99 -11.03
N ARG A 227 19.34 -3.96 -11.75
CA ARG A 227 20.71 -4.48 -11.53
C ARG A 227 20.92 -5.11 -10.14
N GLY A 228 19.85 -5.57 -9.49
CA GLY A 228 19.97 -6.15 -8.15
C GLY A 228 20.81 -7.43 -8.13
N GLY A 229 20.79 -8.24 -9.19
CA GLY A 229 21.62 -9.45 -9.28
C GLY A 229 23.12 -9.14 -9.17
N GLU A 230 23.61 -8.17 -9.96
CA GLU A 230 25.02 -7.72 -9.93
C GLU A 230 25.43 -7.22 -8.54
N GLU A 231 24.54 -6.48 -7.85
CA GLU A 231 24.78 -6.00 -6.49
C GLU A 231 24.92 -7.15 -5.48
N LEU A 232 24.12 -8.21 -5.61
CA LEU A 232 24.17 -9.38 -4.72
C LEU A 232 25.37 -10.29 -5.00
N GLU A 233 25.73 -10.51 -6.26
CA GLU A 233 26.94 -11.25 -6.64
C GLU A 233 28.19 -10.61 -6.03
N PHE A 234 28.26 -9.28 -6.09
CA PHE A 234 29.34 -8.52 -5.45
C PHE A 234 29.37 -8.73 -3.93
N LEU A 235 28.22 -8.64 -3.25
CA LEU A 235 28.14 -8.85 -1.80
C LEU A 235 28.51 -10.29 -1.40
N HIS A 236 28.05 -11.26 -2.18
CA HIS A 236 28.38 -12.67 -2.01
C HIS A 236 29.88 -12.92 -2.10
N ALA A 237 30.53 -12.39 -3.15
CA ALA A 237 31.97 -12.51 -3.36
C ALA A 237 32.82 -11.93 -2.22
N HIS A 238 32.25 -11.02 -1.42
CA HIS A 238 32.91 -10.40 -0.27
C HIS A 238 32.44 -10.95 1.09
N GLY A 239 31.65 -12.02 1.10
CA GLY A 239 31.17 -12.67 2.33
C GLY A 239 30.17 -11.84 3.14
N ILE A 240 29.47 -10.89 2.50
CA ILE A 240 28.47 -10.06 3.17
C ILE A 240 27.10 -10.74 3.10
N GLY A 241 26.46 -10.95 4.25
CA GLY A 241 25.10 -11.47 4.32
C GLY A 241 24.10 -10.49 3.70
N PHE A 242 23.13 -11.00 2.93
CA PHE A 242 22.12 -10.16 2.31
C PHE A 242 20.72 -10.79 2.28
N GLN A 243 19.73 -9.94 2.08
CA GLN A 243 18.34 -10.33 1.83
C GLN A 243 17.70 -9.45 0.76
N VAL A 244 16.65 -9.95 0.11
CA VAL A 244 15.91 -9.22 -0.91
C VAL A 244 14.47 -9.03 -0.45
N VAL A 245 14.02 -7.78 -0.49
CA VAL A 245 12.63 -7.40 -0.28
C VAL A 245 12.08 -6.92 -1.61
N PRO A 246 11.18 -7.68 -2.27
CA PRO A 246 10.61 -7.29 -3.55
C PRO A 246 9.76 -6.03 -3.41
N GLY A 247 9.63 -5.32 -4.53
CA GLY A 247 8.83 -4.11 -4.65
C GLY A 247 7.80 -4.22 -5.77
N ILE A 248 6.82 -3.31 -5.77
CA ILE A 248 5.89 -3.20 -6.90
C ILE A 248 6.65 -2.61 -8.08
N THR A 249 6.81 -3.37 -9.16
CA THR A 249 7.50 -2.89 -10.36
C THR A 249 6.69 -1.82 -11.11
N ALA A 250 7.37 -0.94 -11.84
CA ALA A 250 6.73 0.20 -12.50
C ALA A 250 5.68 -0.22 -13.52
N ALA A 251 5.86 -1.33 -14.24
CA ALA A 251 4.85 -1.82 -15.19
C ALA A 251 3.50 -2.07 -14.51
N VAL A 252 3.49 -2.85 -13.43
CA VAL A 252 2.24 -3.21 -12.74
C VAL A 252 1.58 -1.97 -12.17
N ALA A 253 2.35 -1.09 -11.51
CA ALA A 253 1.77 0.09 -10.88
C ALA A 253 1.29 1.14 -11.89
N CYS A 254 2.10 1.46 -12.92
CA CYS A 254 1.69 2.40 -13.96
C CYS A 254 0.42 1.92 -14.64
N ALA A 255 0.34 0.63 -14.96
CA ALA A 255 -0.82 0.06 -15.61
C ALA A 255 -2.06 0.12 -14.70
N ALA A 256 -1.95 -0.30 -13.44
CA ALA A 256 -3.05 -0.23 -12.48
C ALA A 256 -3.56 1.20 -12.25
N TYR A 257 -2.66 2.17 -12.06
CA TYR A 257 -3.02 3.58 -11.82
C TYR A 257 -3.43 4.32 -13.10
N ALA A 258 -3.14 3.78 -14.29
CA ALA A 258 -3.62 4.33 -15.56
C ALA A 258 -4.91 3.65 -16.08
N GLY A 259 -5.47 2.69 -15.34
CA GLY A 259 -6.65 1.94 -15.79
C GLY A 259 -6.35 0.93 -16.91
N ILE A 260 -5.14 0.39 -16.97
CA ILE A 260 -4.69 -0.52 -18.02
C ILE A 260 -4.41 -1.89 -17.39
N PRO A 261 -5.27 -2.91 -17.57
CA PRO A 261 -4.91 -4.26 -17.18
C PRO A 261 -3.82 -4.81 -18.10
N LEU A 262 -2.68 -5.26 -17.57
CA LEU A 262 -1.56 -5.74 -18.39
C LEU A 262 -1.87 -7.04 -19.15
N THR A 263 -2.88 -7.77 -18.70
CA THR A 263 -3.41 -8.98 -19.35
C THR A 263 -4.93 -8.89 -19.37
N HIS A 264 -5.54 -9.33 -20.46
CA HIS A 264 -7.00 -9.41 -20.57
C HIS A 264 -7.34 -10.56 -21.53
N ARG A 265 -8.34 -11.37 -21.18
CA ARG A 265 -8.64 -12.64 -21.88
C ARG A 265 -8.75 -12.48 -23.39
N ASP A 266 -9.40 -11.41 -23.83
CA ASP A 266 -9.67 -11.14 -25.24
C ASP A 266 -8.55 -10.35 -25.95
N HIS A 267 -7.68 -9.66 -25.19
CA HIS A 267 -6.72 -8.70 -25.76
C HIS A 267 -5.26 -9.14 -25.63
N ALA A 268 -4.84 -9.70 -24.50
CA ALA A 268 -3.45 -10.05 -24.25
C ALA A 268 -3.32 -11.23 -23.29
N GLN A 269 -2.78 -12.33 -23.80
CA GLN A 269 -2.49 -13.54 -23.02
C GLN A 269 -1.03 -13.60 -22.57
N SER A 270 -0.20 -12.64 -23.00
CA SER A 270 1.19 -12.53 -22.61
C SER A 270 1.58 -11.07 -22.33
N LEU A 271 2.53 -10.89 -21.43
CA LEU A 271 3.14 -9.62 -21.06
C LEU A 271 4.65 -9.72 -21.25
N ARG A 272 5.24 -8.76 -21.95
CA ARG A 272 6.69 -8.62 -22.09
C ARG A 272 7.18 -7.34 -21.43
N LEU A 273 8.07 -7.48 -20.47
CA LEU A 273 8.78 -6.35 -19.87
C LEU A 273 10.11 -6.17 -20.63
N ILE A 274 10.36 -4.96 -21.12
CA ILE A 274 11.49 -4.68 -22.03
C ILE A 274 12.24 -3.44 -21.53
N THR A 275 13.57 -3.44 -21.62
CA THR A 275 14.40 -2.27 -21.33
C THR A 275 14.90 -1.63 -22.63
N ALA A 276 14.82 -0.31 -22.70
CA ALA A 276 15.28 0.49 -23.83
C ALA A 276 16.32 1.55 -23.40
N HIS A 277 17.21 1.18 -22.46
CA HIS A 277 18.13 2.11 -21.78
C HIS A 277 19.16 2.79 -22.71
N CYS A 278 19.59 2.12 -23.78
CA CYS A 278 20.59 2.61 -24.74
C CYS A 278 20.28 2.10 -26.17
N LYS A 279 20.89 2.75 -27.18
CA LYS A 279 20.78 2.33 -28.59
C LYS A 279 21.22 0.87 -28.78
N ASP A 280 22.32 0.47 -28.14
CA ASP A 280 22.82 -0.90 -28.16
C ASP A 280 21.83 -1.92 -27.57
N SER A 281 21.04 -1.53 -26.56
CA SER A 281 20.02 -2.41 -25.97
C SER A 281 18.83 -2.66 -26.91
N LEU A 282 18.52 -1.72 -27.80
CA LEU A 282 17.47 -1.86 -28.80
C LEU A 282 17.94 -2.73 -29.98
N ASP A 283 19.24 -2.77 -30.26
CA ASP A 283 19.83 -3.55 -31.34
C ASP A 283 19.85 -5.06 -31.06
N THR A 284 19.82 -5.46 -29.79
CA THR A 284 19.79 -6.88 -29.39
C THR A 284 18.38 -7.47 -29.28
N LEU A 285 17.32 -6.67 -29.43
CA LEU A 285 15.96 -7.15 -29.27
C LEU A 285 15.49 -7.94 -30.49
N ASP A 286 14.75 -9.03 -30.24
CA ASP A 286 14.02 -9.76 -31.27
C ASP A 286 12.75 -9.00 -31.66
N TRP A 287 12.89 -8.07 -32.60
CA TRP A 287 11.80 -7.22 -33.07
C TRP A 287 10.67 -8.00 -33.73
N HIS A 288 10.98 -9.12 -34.41
CA HIS A 288 9.97 -9.97 -35.02
C HIS A 288 9.04 -10.57 -33.96
N ALA A 289 9.59 -11.09 -32.86
CA ALA A 289 8.78 -11.59 -31.76
C ALA A 289 7.99 -10.49 -31.04
N LEU A 290 8.51 -9.25 -30.98
CA LEU A 290 7.80 -8.10 -30.43
C LEU A 290 6.68 -7.57 -31.35
N GLY A 291 6.81 -7.79 -32.66
CA GLY A 291 5.82 -7.41 -33.67
C GLY A 291 4.52 -8.22 -33.60
N GLN A 292 4.54 -9.42 -33.00
CA GLN A 292 3.37 -10.29 -32.88
C GLN A 292 2.22 -9.61 -32.11
N GLU A 293 0.98 -9.93 -32.48
CA GLU A 293 -0.24 -9.42 -31.84
C GLU A 293 -0.58 -10.18 -30.55
N ARG A 294 -1.68 -9.78 -29.89
CA ARG A 294 -2.22 -10.43 -28.67
C ARG A 294 -1.25 -10.50 -27.49
N GLN A 295 -0.36 -9.52 -27.40
CA GLN A 295 0.58 -9.34 -26.31
C GLN A 295 0.67 -7.88 -25.88
N THR A 296 0.88 -7.68 -24.58
CA THR A 296 1.17 -6.37 -24.00
C THR A 296 2.67 -6.19 -23.90
N LEU A 297 3.18 -5.10 -24.49
CA LEU A 297 4.59 -4.72 -24.37
C LEU A 297 4.72 -3.56 -23.38
N ALA A 298 5.56 -3.71 -22.36
CA ALA A 298 5.87 -2.65 -21.40
C ALA A 298 7.35 -2.27 -21.51
N PHE A 299 7.64 -1.13 -22.13
CA PHE A 299 9.00 -0.62 -22.32
C PHE A 299 9.39 0.33 -21.19
N TYR A 300 10.45 -0.04 -20.48
CA TYR A 300 11.15 0.75 -19.48
C TYR A 300 12.23 1.59 -20.15
N MET A 301 12.42 2.81 -19.63
CA MET A 301 13.51 3.70 -20.06
C MET A 301 13.48 4.03 -21.56
N GLY A 302 12.32 3.92 -22.21
CA GLY A 302 12.19 4.04 -23.67
C GLY A 302 11.95 5.45 -24.21
N VAL A 303 11.77 6.47 -23.35
CA VAL A 303 11.40 7.83 -23.78
C VAL A 303 12.36 8.41 -24.82
N ALA A 304 13.67 8.22 -24.63
CA ALA A 304 14.69 8.70 -25.56
C ALA A 304 14.74 7.91 -26.89
N GLY A 305 14.16 6.70 -26.92
CA GLY A 305 14.19 5.78 -28.06
C GLY A 305 12.84 5.59 -28.75
N LEU A 306 11.82 6.41 -28.45
CA LEU A 306 10.45 6.20 -28.95
C LEU A 306 10.36 6.19 -30.48
N ASP A 307 11.10 7.05 -31.18
CA ASP A 307 11.14 7.03 -32.66
C ASP A 307 11.66 5.68 -33.20
N SER A 308 12.74 5.15 -32.61
CA SER A 308 13.31 3.86 -33.02
C SER A 308 12.39 2.70 -32.66
N ILE A 309 11.74 2.72 -31.49
CA ILE A 309 10.78 1.69 -31.08
C ILE A 309 9.59 1.67 -32.04
N GLN A 310 9.04 2.84 -32.36
CA GLN A 310 7.95 2.99 -33.32
C GLN A 310 8.33 2.39 -34.67
N GLN A 311 9.44 2.83 -35.26
CA GLN A 311 9.88 2.38 -36.58
C GLN A 311 10.09 0.87 -36.63
N ARG A 312 10.79 0.29 -35.64
CA ARG A 312 11.10 -1.14 -35.63
C ARG A 312 9.89 -2.02 -35.40
N LEU A 313 8.94 -1.62 -34.56
CA LEU A 313 7.69 -2.36 -34.38
C LEU A 313 6.85 -2.37 -35.67
N LEU A 314 6.74 -1.22 -36.35
CA LEU A 314 6.06 -1.13 -37.64
C LEU A 314 6.74 -2.00 -38.70
N GLN A 315 8.07 -1.96 -38.79
CA GLN A 315 8.86 -2.82 -39.70
C GLN A 315 8.72 -4.31 -39.37
N ALA A 316 8.56 -4.66 -38.09
CA ALA A 316 8.32 -6.03 -37.64
C ALA A 316 6.86 -6.50 -37.85
N GLY A 317 6.01 -5.70 -38.49
CA GLY A 317 4.64 -6.06 -38.84
C GLY A 317 3.60 -5.75 -37.77
N ARG A 318 3.93 -4.98 -36.72
CA ARG A 318 2.94 -4.54 -35.74
C ARG A 318 1.98 -3.53 -36.38
N ALA A 319 0.68 -3.70 -36.19
CA ALA A 319 -0.34 -2.84 -36.78
C ALA A 319 -0.20 -1.37 -36.35
N ALA A 320 -0.32 -0.45 -37.31
CA ALA A 320 -0.07 0.98 -37.13
C ALA A 320 -1.08 1.69 -36.21
N ASP A 321 -2.27 1.11 -36.08
CA ASP A 321 -3.36 1.53 -35.20
C ASP A 321 -3.27 0.92 -33.80
N THR A 322 -2.27 0.06 -33.52
CA THR A 322 -2.08 -0.56 -32.19
C THR A 322 -2.08 0.52 -31.10
N PRO A 323 -2.96 0.43 -30.09
CA PRO A 323 -3.02 1.42 -29.02
C PRO A 323 -1.75 1.45 -28.17
N PHE A 324 -1.40 2.64 -27.68
CA PHE A 324 -0.37 2.83 -26.66
C PHE A 324 -0.83 3.77 -25.56
N ALA A 325 -0.19 3.65 -24.40
CA ALA A 325 -0.21 4.61 -23.32
C ALA A 325 1.22 4.88 -22.81
N LEU A 326 1.59 6.16 -22.71
CA LEU A 326 2.76 6.64 -22.01
C LEU A 326 2.34 7.12 -20.63
N VAL A 327 2.83 6.48 -19.58
CA VAL A 327 2.52 6.81 -18.19
C VAL A 327 3.75 7.44 -17.55
N GLU A 328 3.71 8.76 -17.37
CA GLU A 328 4.73 9.53 -16.66
C GLU A 328 4.47 9.52 -15.16
N ASN A 329 5.53 9.47 -14.36
CA ASN A 329 5.44 9.57 -12.90
C ASN A 329 4.37 8.64 -12.30
N GLY A 330 4.23 7.43 -12.84
CA GLY A 330 3.16 6.51 -12.48
C GLY A 330 3.07 6.30 -10.96
N SER A 331 1.83 6.27 -10.44
CA SER A 331 1.42 6.28 -9.02
C SER A 331 1.67 7.58 -8.24
N ARG A 332 2.37 8.57 -8.79
CA ARG A 332 2.64 9.84 -8.09
C ARG A 332 1.51 10.84 -8.32
N PRO A 333 1.33 11.84 -7.44
CA PRO A 333 0.32 12.89 -7.65
C PRO A 333 0.45 13.59 -9.01
N GLU A 334 1.66 13.69 -9.55
CA GLU A 334 1.96 14.32 -10.84
C GLU A 334 1.89 13.34 -12.03
N GLN A 335 1.21 12.19 -11.86
CA GLN A 335 1.03 11.21 -12.93
C GLN A 335 0.34 11.85 -14.13
N ARG A 336 0.90 11.61 -15.32
CA ARG A 336 0.28 11.97 -16.61
C ARG A 336 0.19 10.75 -17.49
N VAL A 337 -0.96 10.55 -18.11
CA VAL A 337 -1.21 9.46 -19.06
C VAL A 337 -1.43 10.07 -20.43
N VAL A 338 -0.63 9.68 -21.42
CA VAL A 338 -0.74 10.13 -22.81
C VAL A 338 -1.02 8.91 -23.69
N THR A 339 -2.09 8.96 -24.47
CA THR A 339 -2.58 7.83 -25.27
C THR A 339 -2.61 8.16 -26.76
N GLY A 340 -2.56 7.11 -27.59
CA GLY A 340 -2.65 7.23 -29.05
C GLY A 340 -2.43 5.89 -29.72
N THR A 341 -2.07 5.92 -31.00
CA THR A 341 -1.75 4.73 -31.80
C THR A 341 -0.26 4.66 -32.14
N LEU A 342 0.26 3.46 -32.44
CA LEU A 342 1.69 3.22 -32.71
C LEU A 342 2.23 4.15 -33.80
N SER A 343 1.49 4.40 -34.87
CA SER A 343 1.88 5.32 -35.95
C SER A 343 2.12 6.77 -35.50
N GLN A 344 1.52 7.18 -34.39
CA GLN A 344 1.62 8.53 -33.84
C GLN A 344 2.50 8.62 -32.59
N LEU A 345 3.05 7.50 -32.10
CA LEU A 345 3.72 7.39 -30.81
C LEU A 345 4.72 8.53 -30.54
N ALA A 346 5.72 8.68 -31.41
CA ALA A 346 6.78 9.67 -31.20
C ALA A 346 6.29 11.11 -31.38
N ALA A 347 5.36 11.36 -32.31
CA ALA A 347 4.78 12.68 -32.53
C ALA A 347 3.94 13.12 -31.33
N THR A 348 3.08 12.25 -30.80
CA THR A 348 2.24 12.51 -29.62
C THR A 348 3.09 12.70 -28.37
N ALA A 349 4.16 11.93 -28.19
CA ALA A 349 5.10 12.11 -27.08
C ALA A 349 5.78 13.49 -27.11
N ARG A 350 6.20 13.97 -28.30
CA ARG A 350 6.76 15.31 -28.48
C ARG A 350 5.73 16.41 -28.24
N LEU A 351 4.53 16.26 -28.78
CA LEU A 351 3.43 17.23 -28.62
C LEU A 351 3.13 17.48 -27.14
N HIS A 352 3.07 16.42 -26.34
CA HIS A 352 2.80 16.48 -24.90
C HIS A 352 4.05 16.63 -24.03
N ALA A 353 5.21 16.85 -24.66
CA ALA A 353 6.52 17.04 -24.04
C ALA A 353 6.84 15.98 -22.97
N VAL A 354 6.70 14.70 -23.32
CA VAL A 354 6.88 13.58 -22.39
C VAL A 354 8.33 13.49 -21.90
N ARG A 355 8.53 13.32 -20.59
CA ARG A 355 9.80 13.27 -19.86
C ARG A 355 9.90 12.00 -19.02
N SER A 356 11.13 11.62 -18.71
CA SER A 356 11.39 10.53 -17.77
C SER A 356 11.17 10.97 -16.31
N PRO A 357 10.77 10.06 -15.41
CA PRO A 357 10.48 8.64 -15.65
C PRO A 357 9.09 8.43 -16.28
N ALA A 358 9.05 7.69 -17.39
CA ALA A 358 7.82 7.25 -18.03
C ALA A 358 7.94 5.82 -18.56
N LEU A 359 6.80 5.12 -18.56
CA LEU A 359 6.66 3.77 -19.08
C LEU A 359 5.76 3.80 -20.32
N LEU A 360 6.19 3.15 -21.39
CA LEU A 360 5.35 2.90 -22.56
C LEU A 360 4.68 1.53 -22.40
N ILE A 361 3.35 1.51 -22.43
CA ILE A 361 2.53 0.30 -22.53
C ILE A 361 1.92 0.28 -23.92
N LEU A 362 2.12 -0.80 -24.68
CA LEU A 362 1.65 -0.94 -26.06
C LEU A 362 0.90 -2.27 -26.25
N GLY A 363 -0.25 -2.19 -26.91
CA GLY A 363 -1.18 -3.29 -27.14
C GLY A 363 -2.63 -2.90 -26.84
N ASP A 364 -3.59 -3.73 -27.24
CA ASP A 364 -5.02 -3.40 -27.20
C ASP A 364 -5.52 -3.00 -25.81
N VAL A 365 -4.92 -3.56 -24.75
CA VAL A 365 -5.25 -3.21 -23.36
C VAL A 365 -5.03 -1.73 -23.05
N ALA A 366 -4.13 -1.03 -23.76
CA ALA A 366 -3.88 0.40 -23.55
C ALA A 366 -5.10 1.26 -23.89
N ALA A 367 -5.98 0.82 -24.79
CA ALA A 367 -7.23 1.52 -25.10
C ALA A 367 -8.19 1.57 -23.90
N LEU A 368 -8.12 0.60 -22.99
CA LEU A 368 -8.96 0.54 -21.79
C LEU A 368 -8.66 1.67 -20.80
N SER A 369 -7.51 2.36 -20.92
CA SER A 369 -7.21 3.53 -20.11
C SER A 369 -8.28 4.62 -20.21
N GLN A 370 -8.97 4.77 -21.35
CA GLN A 370 -9.99 5.79 -21.51
C GLN A 370 -11.26 5.52 -20.69
N SER A 371 -11.59 4.25 -20.45
CA SER A 371 -12.81 3.85 -19.74
C SER A 371 -12.57 3.45 -18.28
N LEU A 372 -11.40 2.93 -17.96
CA LEU A 372 -11.05 2.42 -16.62
C LEU A 372 -10.13 3.36 -15.83
N HIS A 373 -9.80 4.54 -16.36
CA HIS A 373 -9.01 5.52 -15.64
C HIS A 373 -9.72 5.98 -14.35
N TRP A 374 -9.01 5.88 -13.23
CA TRP A 374 -9.55 6.22 -11.90
C TRP A 374 -8.65 7.16 -11.09
N PHE A 375 -7.39 7.38 -11.51
CA PHE A 375 -6.40 8.09 -10.71
C PHE A 375 -5.71 9.22 -11.48
N GLY A 376 -5.73 10.43 -10.91
CA GLY A 376 -5.08 11.60 -11.49
C GLY A 376 -5.97 12.31 -12.52
N ALA A 377 -5.33 13.08 -13.40
CA ALA A 377 -6.02 13.77 -14.49
C ALA A 377 -6.34 12.82 -15.65
N ALA A 378 -7.47 13.06 -16.32
CA ALA A 378 -7.90 12.24 -17.45
C ALA A 378 -6.81 12.07 -18.53
N PRO A 379 -6.76 10.92 -19.23
CA PRO A 379 -5.74 10.67 -20.25
C PRO A 379 -5.74 11.72 -21.36
N LEU A 380 -4.55 12.20 -21.70
CA LEU A 380 -4.32 13.12 -22.81
C LEU A 380 -4.32 12.31 -24.12
N THR A 381 -5.01 12.81 -25.15
CA THR A 381 -5.07 12.17 -26.48
C THR A 381 -4.33 13.00 -27.53
N GLY A 382 -4.01 12.38 -28.67
CA GLY A 382 -3.32 13.00 -29.80
C GLY A 382 -4.15 13.98 -30.64
N GLN A 383 -5.38 14.31 -30.23
CA GLN A 383 -6.18 15.36 -30.85
C GLN A 383 -6.51 16.46 -29.82
N PRO A 384 -6.30 17.75 -30.14
CA PRO A 384 -6.90 18.80 -29.33
C PRO A 384 -8.40 18.59 -29.31
N ALA A 385 -9.01 18.66 -28.13
CA ALA A 385 -10.45 18.57 -27.99
C ALA A 385 -11.10 19.57 -28.94
N HIS A 386 -11.82 19.10 -29.95
CA HIS A 386 -12.81 19.94 -30.61
C HIS A 386 -13.82 20.32 -29.54
N SER A 387 -13.73 21.55 -29.02
CA SER A 387 -14.85 22.15 -28.32
C SER A 387 -16.06 22.03 -29.22
N PRO A 388 -17.17 21.43 -28.79
CA PRO A 388 -18.42 21.67 -29.47
C PRO A 388 -18.69 23.15 -29.24
N ILE A 389 -18.54 23.96 -30.31
CA ILE A 389 -19.17 25.27 -30.35
C ILE A 389 -20.66 24.97 -30.23
N ALA A 390 -21.17 25.12 -29.01
CA ALA A 390 -22.59 25.22 -28.77
C ALA A 390 -23.05 26.46 -29.53
N THR A 391 -23.73 26.26 -30.65
CA THR A 391 -24.55 27.30 -31.25
C THR A 391 -25.59 27.72 -30.21
N PRO A 392 -25.78 29.03 -29.96
CA PRO A 392 -26.79 29.49 -29.03
C PRO A 392 -28.15 29.38 -29.72
N HIS A 393 -28.91 28.33 -29.44
CA HIS A 393 -30.36 28.41 -29.64
C HIS A 393 -30.95 29.15 -28.44
N ALA A 394 -31.19 30.44 -28.64
CA ALA A 394 -31.98 31.29 -27.76
C ALA A 394 -33.42 30.75 -27.63
N PRO A 395 -34.07 30.93 -26.47
CA PRO A 395 -35.44 30.51 -26.26
C PRO A 395 -36.40 31.54 -26.87
N THR A 396 -37.50 31.07 -27.46
CA THR A 396 -38.68 31.91 -27.71
C THR A 396 -39.88 31.25 -27.06
N LEU A 397 -40.31 31.84 -25.94
CA LEU A 397 -41.66 31.74 -25.39
C LEU A 397 -42.50 32.87 -26.00
N ALA A 398 -43.56 32.53 -26.72
CA ALA A 398 -44.77 33.32 -27.04
C ALA A 398 -45.54 32.51 -28.11
N HIS A 399 -46.84 32.22 -28.08
CA HIS A 399 -48.00 32.62 -27.29
C HIS A 399 -49.06 31.51 -27.48
N ALA A 400 -49.80 31.13 -26.44
CA ALA A 400 -51.25 31.34 -26.32
C ALA A 400 -52.13 30.90 -27.51
N ALA A 401 -52.78 29.75 -27.36
CA ALA A 401 -54.21 29.48 -27.61
C ALA A 401 -54.52 28.03 -27.22
#